data_AF-A0A964A7T6-F1
#
_entry.id   AF-A0A964A7T6-F1
#
_cell.length_a   1.000
_cell.length_b   1.000
_cell.length_c   1.000
_cell.angle_alpha   90.00
_cell.angle_beta   90.00
_cell.angle_gamma   90.00
#
_symmetry.space_group_name_H-M   'P 1'
#
loop_
_entity.id
_entity.type
_entity.pdbx_description
1 polymer ?
#
loop_
_entity_poly.entity_id
_entity_poly.type
_entity_poly.pdbx_seq_one_letter_code
_entity_poly.pdbx_strand_id
1 'polypeptide(L)'
;MNARRILIGTAKGAGYVAFFVFCTLIFAVWTFPEDRAREFLEDKGGEALGAEVRIGELDLSVTGGAELTDVVVKLQPKKVAGPPGAPPPKPGPPRVLKIDRFEGDVGVFALALSRALHATFEMDMQGGTVRGGRLERVPEEGSELSIEAIEGVRLGPEGLFLALVGYDLQGVLGGTIDLKQGVDPSEIEGTVDVGLSSARIVKPVIPTRQLGPLTLSDVDLGELQLKLVAGKASEVGAARKGAVRGRGGDDTVIRFEDVGASGKDLELEFDDASVINVRQGEPLGNALIDIHFAVHFTDAFLEKRVKGDDGEMSQPNKILQMAFRQDARMRGSMRDGVLGIGCRGTLSKPDCKPEPPRVRGGFKTRKPRFTSGASEEPEPAAEPAEPAAEPDSTSGTGAPTGRGAVSARAAAAAAARAAAKERAERAPVRGVSRSALDGAARPAPIAAPTPVTPLGRRNFPSARALPVPTETEAPGHDEAYPEEPPAEELEPEEPLEGEEPLPEEGEEPPLEGEEGLE
;
A
#
# COMPACT_ATOMS: atom_id res chain seq x y z
N MET A 1 -0.69 -57.27 48.03
CA MET A 1 0.60 -57.35 47.31
C MET A 1 0.49 -57.19 45.78
N ASN A 2 -0.66 -57.46 45.14
CA ASN A 2 -0.79 -57.38 43.67
C ASN A 2 -0.85 -55.95 43.10
N ALA A 3 -1.42 -54.97 43.83
CA ALA A 3 -1.52 -53.59 43.36
C ALA A 3 -0.15 -52.90 43.16
N ARG A 4 0.84 -53.15 44.02
CA ARG A 4 2.20 -52.57 43.89
C ARG A 4 2.96 -53.11 42.68
N ARG A 5 2.74 -54.36 42.26
CA ARG A 5 3.40 -54.92 41.06
C ARG A 5 2.83 -54.36 39.77
N ILE A 6 1.51 -54.09 39.72
CA ILE A 6 0.86 -53.47 38.57
C ILE A 6 1.34 -52.02 38.41
N LEU A 7 1.46 -51.27 39.50
CA LEU A 7 1.88 -49.86 39.47
C LEU A 7 3.34 -49.66 39.00
N ILE A 8 4.25 -50.60 39.31
CA ILE A 8 5.65 -50.53 38.87
C ILE A 8 5.79 -50.88 37.38
N GLY A 9 4.93 -51.76 36.86
CA GLY A 9 4.92 -52.12 35.44
C GLY A 9 4.47 -50.97 34.54
N THR A 10 3.43 -50.24 34.94
CA THR A 10 2.92 -49.08 34.18
C THR A 10 3.90 -47.91 34.17
N ALA A 11 4.60 -47.65 35.29
CA ALA A 11 5.62 -46.61 35.37
C ALA A 11 6.80 -46.86 34.42
N LYS A 12 7.26 -48.13 34.31
CA LYS A 12 8.32 -48.50 33.35
C LYS A 12 7.88 -48.35 31.91
N GLY A 13 6.65 -48.79 31.58
CA GLY A 13 6.09 -48.61 30.24
C GLY A 13 5.97 -47.14 29.84
N ALA A 14 5.44 -46.29 30.73
CA ALA A 14 5.35 -44.86 30.50
C ALA A 14 6.72 -44.20 30.29
N GLY A 15 7.74 -44.62 31.06
CA GLY A 15 9.11 -44.13 30.89
C GLY A 15 9.72 -44.46 29.53
N TYR A 16 9.53 -45.69 29.02
CA TYR A 16 10.01 -46.06 27.69
C TYR A 16 9.31 -45.28 26.58
N VAL A 17 7.99 -45.08 26.69
CA VAL A 17 7.24 -44.29 25.69
C VAL A 17 7.69 -42.83 25.72
N ALA A 18 7.82 -42.22 26.90
CA ALA A 18 8.30 -40.85 27.03
C ALA A 18 9.73 -40.67 26.49
N PHE A 19 10.64 -41.60 26.80
CA PHE A 19 12.01 -41.60 26.28
C PHE A 19 12.04 -41.80 24.76
N PHE A 20 11.22 -42.70 24.22
CA PHE A 20 11.10 -42.91 22.78
C PHE A 20 10.59 -41.67 22.06
N VAL A 21 9.55 -41.01 22.58
CA VAL A 21 9.03 -39.75 22.02
C VAL A 21 10.11 -38.66 22.10
N PHE A 22 10.78 -38.50 23.24
CA PHE A 22 11.86 -37.53 23.40
C PHE A 22 13.01 -37.75 22.40
N CYS A 23 13.50 -38.99 22.28
CA CYS A 23 14.51 -39.34 21.28
C CYS A 23 14.00 -39.10 19.86
N THR A 24 12.75 -39.46 19.56
CA THR A 24 12.16 -39.24 18.24
C THR A 24 12.10 -37.75 17.92
N LEU A 25 11.74 -36.89 18.87
CA LEU A 25 11.74 -35.43 18.68
C LEU A 25 13.15 -34.89 18.44
N ILE A 26 14.15 -35.32 19.21
CA ILE A 26 15.55 -34.92 18.99
C ILE A 26 16.03 -35.37 17.61
N PHE A 27 15.76 -36.62 17.23
CA PHE A 27 16.14 -37.12 15.90
C PHE A 27 15.39 -36.39 14.79
N ALA A 28 14.10 -36.10 14.97
CA ALA A 28 13.32 -35.37 13.99
C ALA A 28 13.85 -33.95 13.77
N VAL A 29 14.25 -33.25 14.84
CA VAL A 29 14.89 -31.92 14.76
C VAL A 29 16.27 -32.03 14.13
N TRP A 30 17.10 -32.99 14.54
CA TRP A 30 18.50 -33.05 14.09
C TRP A 30 18.67 -33.60 12.67
N THR A 31 17.71 -34.41 12.21
CA THR A 31 17.69 -34.94 10.83
C THR A 31 16.78 -34.15 9.91
N PHE A 32 16.28 -33.00 10.36
CA PHE A 32 15.39 -32.18 9.56
C PHE A 32 16.17 -31.67 8.32
N PRO A 33 15.69 -31.95 7.10
CA PRO A 33 16.41 -31.58 5.89
C PRO A 33 16.16 -30.11 5.57
N GLU A 34 16.89 -29.21 6.22
CA GLU A 34 16.78 -27.74 6.07
C GLU A 34 16.87 -27.31 4.60
N ASP A 35 17.79 -27.88 3.82
CA ASP A 35 17.93 -27.59 2.39
C ASP A 35 16.64 -27.88 1.59
N ARG A 36 15.96 -28.99 1.89
CA ARG A 36 14.71 -29.35 1.21
C ARG A 36 13.56 -28.47 1.66
N ALA A 37 13.55 -28.06 2.92
CA ALA A 37 12.56 -27.13 3.43
C ALA A 37 12.75 -25.75 2.78
N ARG A 38 13.99 -25.30 2.62
CA ARG A 38 14.33 -24.07 1.88
C ARG A 38 13.84 -24.14 0.44
N GLU A 39 14.21 -25.17 -0.33
CA GLU A 39 13.75 -25.35 -1.72
C GLU A 39 12.22 -25.36 -1.81
N PHE A 40 11.56 -26.07 -0.89
CA PHE A 40 10.10 -26.11 -0.83
C PHE A 40 9.49 -24.72 -0.53
N LEU A 41 10.08 -23.95 0.37
CA LEU A 41 9.64 -22.59 0.69
C LEU A 41 9.90 -21.61 -0.46
N GLU A 42 11.00 -21.75 -1.20
CA GLU A 42 11.27 -20.98 -2.41
C GLU A 42 10.23 -21.27 -3.50
N ASP A 43 9.94 -22.55 -3.75
CA ASP A 43 8.94 -22.97 -4.73
C ASP A 43 7.54 -22.49 -4.35
N LYS A 44 7.13 -22.70 -3.09
CA LYS A 44 5.81 -22.28 -2.61
C LYS A 44 5.66 -20.78 -2.46
N GLY A 45 6.70 -20.10 -1.98
CA GLY A 45 6.76 -18.65 -1.93
C GLY A 45 6.70 -18.06 -3.34
N GLY A 46 7.42 -18.65 -4.29
CA GLY A 46 7.43 -18.22 -5.68
C GLY A 46 6.08 -18.42 -6.37
N GLU A 47 5.44 -19.57 -6.16
CA GLU A 47 4.07 -19.85 -6.63
C GLU A 47 3.06 -18.85 -6.05
N ALA A 48 3.11 -18.61 -4.74
CA ALA A 48 2.18 -17.72 -4.05
C ALA A 48 2.33 -16.25 -4.45
N LEU A 49 3.58 -15.78 -4.64
CA LEU A 49 3.88 -14.39 -4.99
C LEU A 49 3.90 -14.15 -6.51
N GLY A 50 3.89 -15.20 -7.33
CA GLY A 50 4.14 -15.10 -8.77
C GLY A 50 5.53 -14.51 -9.06
N ALA A 51 6.50 -14.86 -8.24
CA ALA A 51 7.85 -14.28 -8.22
C ALA A 51 8.90 -15.39 -8.11
N GLU A 52 10.16 -15.08 -8.41
CA GLU A 52 11.26 -15.97 -8.03
C GLU A 52 11.71 -15.58 -6.62
N VAL A 53 11.59 -16.50 -5.67
CA VAL A 53 12.05 -16.32 -4.29
C VAL A 53 13.35 -17.08 -4.12
N ARG A 54 14.36 -16.42 -3.55
CA ARG A 54 15.61 -17.06 -3.13
C ARG A 54 15.84 -16.77 -1.66
N ILE A 55 16.16 -17.79 -0.90
CA ILE A 55 16.43 -17.75 0.53
C ILE A 55 17.92 -18.04 0.69
N GLY A 56 18.67 -17.15 1.36
CA GLY A 56 20.08 -17.40 1.65
C GLY A 56 20.22 -18.53 2.66
N GLU A 57 19.75 -18.25 3.88
CA GLU A 57 19.83 -19.15 5.03
C GLU A 57 18.44 -19.35 5.65
N LEU A 58 18.17 -20.57 6.10
CA LEU A 58 16.94 -20.97 6.79
C LEU A 58 17.34 -21.67 8.08
N ASP A 59 17.06 -21.04 9.21
CA ASP A 59 17.27 -21.60 10.54
C ASP A 59 15.93 -21.97 11.17
N LEU A 60 15.80 -23.21 11.63
CA LEU A 60 14.58 -23.68 12.29
C LEU A 60 14.84 -23.82 13.79
N SER A 61 14.10 -23.04 14.56
CA SER A 61 14.10 -23.16 16.02
C SER A 61 13.34 -24.41 16.46
N VAL A 62 13.80 -25.00 17.57
CA VAL A 62 13.17 -26.18 18.20
C VAL A 62 11.71 -25.90 18.61
N THR A 63 11.36 -24.63 18.83
CA THR A 63 10.03 -24.19 19.23
C THR A 63 9.04 -24.06 18.08
N GLY A 64 9.48 -24.25 16.83
CA GLY A 64 8.63 -24.13 15.64
C GLY A 64 8.67 -22.76 14.95
N GLY A 65 9.53 -21.85 15.43
CA GLY A 65 9.91 -20.65 14.70
C GLY A 65 10.89 -20.92 13.58
N ALA A 66 10.77 -20.18 12.50
CA ALA A 66 11.66 -20.17 11.36
C ALA A 66 12.28 -18.79 11.22
N GLU A 67 13.60 -18.75 11.09
CA GLU A 67 14.36 -17.55 10.77
C GLU A 67 14.90 -17.70 9.35
N LEU A 68 14.63 -16.70 8.53
CA LEU A 68 15.03 -16.62 7.13
C LEU A 68 15.94 -15.41 6.98
N THR A 69 17.14 -15.62 6.45
CA THR A 69 18.13 -14.55 6.25
C THR A 69 18.42 -14.39 4.76
N ASP A 70 18.65 -13.14 4.35
CA ASP A 70 18.98 -12.76 2.96
C ASP A 70 17.94 -13.24 1.93
N VAL A 71 16.65 -13.01 2.21
CA VAL A 71 15.58 -13.39 1.29
C VAL A 71 15.48 -12.35 0.17
N VAL A 72 15.64 -12.82 -1.07
CA VAL A 72 15.54 -12.01 -2.28
C VAL A 72 14.35 -12.45 -3.10
N VAL A 73 13.36 -11.57 -3.21
CA VAL A 73 12.17 -11.80 -4.04
C VAL A 73 12.29 -11.00 -5.33
N LYS A 74 12.46 -11.70 -6.45
CA LYS A 74 12.47 -11.10 -7.78
C LYS A 74 11.08 -11.20 -8.38
N LEU A 75 10.38 -10.08 -8.35
CA LEU A 75 9.05 -9.98 -8.96
C LEU A 75 9.22 -9.88 -10.48
N GLN A 76 8.42 -10.65 -11.21
CA GLN A 76 8.42 -10.56 -12.66
C GLN A 76 8.04 -9.12 -13.10
N PRO A 77 8.69 -8.58 -14.15
CA PRO A 77 8.34 -7.28 -14.68
C PRO A 77 6.92 -7.36 -15.22
N LYS A 78 5.98 -6.66 -14.57
CA LYS A 78 4.62 -6.59 -15.07
C LYS A 78 4.68 -5.84 -16.39
N LYS A 79 4.14 -6.45 -17.46
CA LYS A 79 3.95 -5.75 -18.74
C LYS A 79 3.01 -4.59 -18.46
N VAL A 80 3.55 -3.38 -18.29
CA VAL A 80 2.75 -2.17 -18.18
C VAL A 80 2.06 -2.04 -19.53
N ALA A 81 0.73 -2.17 -19.54
CA ALA A 81 -0.02 -2.03 -20.77
C ALA A 81 0.21 -0.61 -21.29
N GLY A 82 0.97 -0.50 -22.39
CA GLY A 82 1.11 0.77 -23.09
C GLY A 82 -0.26 1.25 -23.59
N PRO A 83 -0.41 2.55 -23.87
CA PRO A 83 -1.62 3.05 -24.51
C PRO A 83 -1.88 2.27 -25.81
N PRO A 84 -3.16 2.04 -26.18
CA PRO A 84 -3.51 1.27 -27.37
C PRO A 84 -2.85 1.89 -28.61
N GLY A 85 -2.03 1.11 -29.30
CA GLY A 85 -1.24 1.53 -30.47
C GLY A 85 0.25 1.76 -30.19
N ALA A 86 0.71 1.70 -28.93
CA ALA A 86 2.12 1.71 -28.62
C ALA A 86 2.79 0.37 -29.02
N PRO A 87 4.08 0.37 -29.42
CA PRO A 87 4.85 -0.85 -29.62
C PRO A 87 4.79 -1.76 -28.39
N PRO A 88 5.00 -3.08 -28.54
CA PRO A 88 4.90 -4.03 -27.43
C PRO A 88 5.71 -3.51 -26.24
N PRO A 89 5.12 -3.47 -25.03
CA PRO A 89 5.73 -2.82 -23.90
C PRO A 89 7.08 -3.50 -23.61
N LYS A 90 8.15 -2.70 -23.65
CA LYS A 90 9.48 -3.16 -23.24
C LYS A 90 9.36 -3.68 -21.79
N PRO A 91 9.91 -4.86 -21.47
CA PRO A 91 9.92 -5.34 -20.10
C PRO A 91 10.54 -4.27 -19.20
N GLY A 92 9.83 -3.88 -18.15
CA GLY A 92 10.40 -2.99 -17.14
C GLY A 92 11.61 -3.65 -16.45
N PRO A 93 12.42 -2.88 -15.72
CA PRO A 93 13.50 -3.46 -14.91
C PRO A 93 12.94 -4.50 -13.93
N PRO A 94 13.70 -5.58 -13.63
CA PRO A 94 13.29 -6.54 -12.63
C PRO A 94 13.15 -5.84 -11.28
N ARG A 95 12.05 -6.12 -10.59
CA ARG A 95 11.76 -5.53 -9.28
C ARG A 95 12.26 -6.50 -8.23
N VAL A 96 13.19 -6.05 -7.41
CA VAL A 96 13.85 -6.89 -6.41
C VAL A 96 13.48 -6.36 -5.04
N LEU A 97 12.78 -7.18 -4.25
CA LEU A 97 12.56 -6.94 -2.83
C LEU A 97 13.62 -7.72 -2.07
N LYS A 98 14.37 -7.03 -1.22
CA LYS A 98 15.33 -7.65 -0.30
C LYS A 98 14.78 -7.58 1.11
N ILE A 99 14.71 -8.74 1.76
CA ILE A 99 14.35 -8.90 3.15
C ILE A 99 15.61 -9.43 3.82
N ASP A 100 16.20 -8.61 4.68
CA ASP A 100 17.50 -8.89 5.29
C ASP A 100 17.34 -10.03 6.32
N ARG A 101 16.27 -9.95 7.12
CA ARG A 101 15.91 -10.94 8.14
C ARG A 101 14.40 -11.08 8.24
N PHE A 102 13.90 -12.30 8.33
CA PHE A 102 12.49 -12.59 8.61
C PHE A 102 12.42 -13.67 9.68
N GLU A 103 11.85 -13.34 10.83
CA GLU A 103 11.63 -14.26 11.92
C GLU A 103 10.13 -14.52 12.03
N GLY A 104 9.70 -15.77 11.89
CA GLY A 104 8.30 -16.16 11.93
C GLY A 104 8.08 -17.35 12.85
N ASP A 105 7.23 -17.21 13.86
CA ASP A 105 6.76 -18.32 14.69
C ASP A 105 5.37 -18.75 14.25
N VAL A 106 5.22 -20.04 13.92
CA VAL A 106 3.92 -20.64 13.62
C VAL A 106 3.55 -21.58 14.75
N GLY A 107 2.42 -21.29 15.42
CA GLY A 107 1.90 -22.09 16.51
C GLY A 107 1.43 -23.48 16.05
N VAL A 108 2.36 -24.44 15.93
CA VAL A 108 2.09 -25.81 15.44
C VAL A 108 1.04 -26.51 16.29
N PHE A 109 1.05 -26.29 17.61
CA PHE A 109 0.05 -26.86 18.51
C PHE A 109 -1.36 -26.36 18.22
N ALA A 110 -1.51 -25.07 17.97
CA ALA A 110 -2.82 -24.49 17.64
C ALA A 110 -3.33 -25.03 16.31
N LEU A 111 -2.44 -25.17 15.32
CA LEU A 111 -2.78 -25.78 14.03
C LEU A 111 -3.27 -27.23 14.18
N ALA A 112 -2.61 -28.03 15.02
CA ALA A 112 -2.98 -29.44 15.24
C ALA A 112 -4.29 -29.61 16.03
N LEU A 113 -4.53 -28.77 17.05
CA LEU A 113 -5.66 -28.90 17.97
C LEU A 113 -6.93 -28.20 17.46
N SER A 114 -6.77 -26.99 16.91
CA SER A 114 -7.89 -26.08 16.59
C SER A 114 -8.07 -25.83 15.09
N ARG A 115 -7.09 -26.24 14.26
CA ARG A 115 -6.99 -25.85 12.84
C ARG A 115 -6.91 -24.33 12.62
N ALA A 116 -6.71 -23.54 13.67
CA ALA A 116 -6.39 -22.14 13.57
C ALA A 116 -4.90 -21.96 13.31
N LEU A 117 -4.57 -21.09 12.36
CA LEU A 117 -3.21 -20.65 12.13
C LEU A 117 -2.96 -19.42 13.02
N HIS A 118 -2.03 -19.52 13.95
CA HIS A 118 -1.50 -18.36 14.65
C HIS A 118 -0.04 -18.23 14.24
N ALA A 119 0.29 -17.13 13.60
CA ALA A 119 1.65 -16.79 13.21
C ALA A 119 2.02 -15.43 13.78
N THR A 120 3.20 -15.31 14.37
CA THR A 120 3.82 -14.02 14.70
C THR A 120 5.05 -13.85 13.84
N PHE A 121 5.30 -12.63 13.37
CA PHE A 121 6.46 -12.36 12.53
C PHE A 121 7.08 -11.00 12.85
N GLU A 122 8.39 -10.95 12.70
CA GLU A 122 9.21 -9.75 12.66
C GLU A 122 10.05 -9.80 11.38
N MET A 123 10.25 -8.66 10.73
CA MET A 123 11.10 -8.63 9.53
C MET A 123 11.90 -7.34 9.44
N ASP A 124 13.16 -7.50 9.06
CA ASP A 124 14.05 -6.41 8.70
C ASP A 124 14.13 -6.36 7.17
N MET A 125 13.71 -5.25 6.58
CA MET A 125 13.74 -5.06 5.14
C MET A 125 14.12 -3.64 4.76
N GLN A 126 14.99 -3.54 3.76
CA GLN A 126 15.43 -2.26 3.18
C GLN A 126 15.94 -1.27 4.25
N GLY A 127 16.67 -1.77 5.26
CA GLY A 127 17.21 -0.98 6.36
C GLY A 127 16.17 -0.46 7.38
N GLY A 128 14.93 -0.94 7.33
CA GLY A 128 13.90 -0.72 8.34
C GLY A 128 13.44 -2.01 8.98
N THR A 129 12.60 -1.90 10.01
CA THR A 129 12.11 -3.03 10.81
C THR A 129 10.59 -3.02 10.88
N VAL A 130 9.97 -4.18 10.75
CA VAL A 130 8.55 -4.41 10.98
C VAL A 130 8.42 -5.32 12.20
N ARG A 131 7.77 -4.83 13.25
CA ARG A 131 7.64 -5.52 14.54
C ARG A 131 6.19 -5.77 14.90
N GLY A 132 5.99 -6.78 15.75
CA GLY A 132 4.67 -7.14 16.26
C GLY A 132 3.70 -7.58 15.15
N GLY A 133 4.22 -8.22 14.10
CA GLY A 133 3.39 -8.84 13.09
C GLY A 133 2.67 -10.04 13.69
N ARG A 134 1.34 -10.08 13.57
CA ARG A 134 0.49 -11.19 14.01
C ARG A 134 -0.54 -11.49 12.94
N LEU A 135 -0.59 -12.75 12.53
CA LEU A 135 -1.59 -13.29 11.62
C LEU A 135 -2.33 -14.42 12.32
N GLU A 136 -3.61 -14.24 12.54
CA GLU A 136 -4.51 -15.26 13.06
C GLU A 136 -5.51 -15.62 11.96
N ARG A 137 -5.64 -16.90 11.62
CA ARG A 137 -6.61 -17.36 10.62
C ARG A 137 -7.40 -18.54 11.18
N VAL A 138 -8.70 -18.33 11.31
CA VAL A 138 -9.67 -19.31 11.78
C VAL A 138 -10.63 -19.59 10.62
N PRO A 139 -10.77 -20.84 10.14
CA PRO A 139 -11.55 -21.15 8.93
C PRO A 139 -13.00 -20.65 8.94
N GLU A 140 -13.62 -20.51 10.12
CA GLU A 140 -15.01 -20.09 10.29
C GLU A 140 -15.18 -18.61 10.67
N GLU A 141 -14.13 -17.96 11.18
CA GLU A 141 -14.20 -16.56 11.65
C GLU A 141 -13.46 -15.59 10.72
N GLY A 142 -12.53 -16.07 9.89
CA GLY A 142 -11.75 -15.28 8.95
C GLY A 142 -10.27 -15.17 9.31
N SER A 143 -9.65 -14.03 9.02
CA SER A 143 -8.25 -13.71 9.31
C SER A 143 -8.08 -12.33 9.95
N GLU A 144 -7.25 -12.25 10.98
CA GLU A 144 -6.81 -11.01 11.62
C GLU A 144 -5.32 -10.82 11.38
N LEU A 145 -4.96 -9.66 10.83
CA LEU A 145 -3.60 -9.20 10.58
C LEU A 145 -3.36 -7.93 11.40
N SER A 146 -2.44 -8.01 12.35
CA SER A 146 -1.97 -6.87 13.14
C SER A 146 -0.47 -6.68 12.91
N ILE A 147 -0.03 -5.45 12.73
CA ILE A 147 1.36 -5.02 12.64
C ILE A 147 1.47 -3.80 13.54
N GLU A 148 2.11 -4.00 14.69
CA GLU A 148 2.22 -2.98 15.73
C GLU A 148 3.07 -1.79 15.31
N ALA A 149 4.16 -2.03 14.56
CA ALA A 149 5.05 -0.96 14.12
C ALA A 149 5.80 -1.32 12.84
N ILE A 150 5.81 -0.38 11.90
CA ILE A 150 6.68 -0.32 10.73
C ILE A 150 7.59 0.90 10.96
N GLU A 151 8.90 0.68 10.99
CA GLU A 151 9.89 1.71 11.31
C GLU A 151 11.00 1.73 10.27
N GLY A 152 11.13 2.83 9.54
CA GLY A 152 12.35 3.11 8.78
C GLY A 152 12.53 2.33 7.48
N VAL A 153 11.50 1.67 6.94
CA VAL A 153 11.62 0.84 5.73
C VAL A 153 11.85 1.73 4.51
N ARG A 154 13.03 1.67 3.90
CA ARG A 154 13.41 2.59 2.81
C ARG A 154 12.94 2.06 1.46
N LEU A 155 11.91 2.68 0.93
CA LEU A 155 11.42 2.39 -0.41
C LEU A 155 12.43 2.93 -1.44
N GLY A 156 13.16 2.01 -2.05
CA GLY A 156 14.20 2.30 -3.03
C GLY A 156 13.67 2.38 -4.47
N PRO A 157 14.59 2.52 -5.45
CA PRO A 157 14.28 2.52 -6.88
C PRO A 157 13.87 1.13 -7.42
N GLU A 158 13.57 0.16 -6.55
CA GLU A 158 13.25 -1.20 -6.97
C GLU A 158 11.85 -1.30 -7.61
N GLY A 159 11.12 -0.18 -7.72
CA GLY A 159 9.88 -0.08 -8.47
C GLY A 159 8.74 -0.94 -7.90
N LEU A 160 8.78 -1.26 -6.61
CA LEU A 160 7.74 -2.06 -5.94
C LEU A 160 6.35 -1.46 -6.16
N PHE A 161 6.25 -0.13 -6.04
CA PHE A 161 5.00 0.62 -6.22
C PHE A 161 4.67 0.93 -7.67
N LEU A 162 5.61 0.80 -8.61
CA LEU A 162 5.39 1.09 -10.02
C LEU A 162 4.23 0.26 -10.59
N ALA A 163 4.10 -0.99 -10.17
CA ALA A 163 3.01 -1.86 -10.63
C ALA A 163 1.64 -1.57 -10.00
N LEU A 164 1.62 -0.88 -8.85
CA LEU A 164 0.40 -0.55 -8.11
C LEU A 164 -0.11 0.85 -8.46
N VAL A 165 0.78 1.84 -8.43
CA VAL A 165 0.45 3.26 -8.59
C VAL A 165 0.81 3.78 -9.99
N GLY A 166 1.65 3.07 -10.74
CA GLY A 166 2.13 3.49 -12.06
C GLY A 166 3.34 4.43 -12.01
N TYR A 167 3.83 4.78 -10.82
CA TYR A 167 4.96 5.67 -10.61
C TYR A 167 5.98 5.07 -9.64
N ASP A 168 7.26 5.42 -9.83
CA ASP A 168 8.33 5.03 -8.90
C ASP A 168 8.33 5.96 -7.69
N LEU A 169 7.87 5.45 -6.56
CA LEU A 169 7.72 6.17 -5.31
C LEU A 169 8.84 5.75 -4.36
N GLN A 170 9.67 6.71 -3.96
CA GLN A 170 10.73 6.51 -2.97
C GLN A 170 10.39 7.26 -1.68
N GLY A 171 10.92 6.80 -0.56
CA GLY A 171 10.71 7.42 0.75
C GLY A 171 10.99 6.45 1.88
N VAL A 172 10.75 6.87 3.12
CA VAL A 172 10.88 6.02 4.31
C VAL A 172 9.50 5.73 4.88
N LEU A 173 9.08 4.47 4.76
CA LEU A 173 7.80 3.95 5.20
C LEU A 173 7.79 3.73 6.72
N GLY A 174 6.71 4.16 7.36
CA GLY A 174 6.41 3.85 8.76
C GLY A 174 4.91 3.77 9.00
N GLY A 175 4.49 3.21 10.13
CA GLY A 175 3.07 3.10 10.45
C GLY A 175 2.66 1.85 11.20
N THR A 176 1.35 1.60 11.23
CA THR A 176 0.71 0.49 11.92
C THR A 176 -0.44 -0.04 11.07
N ILE A 177 -0.69 -1.35 11.12
CA ILE A 177 -1.77 -1.99 10.38
C ILE A 177 -2.56 -2.86 11.35
N ASP A 178 -3.86 -2.67 11.46
CA ASP A 178 -4.74 -3.55 12.23
C ASP A 178 -5.97 -3.85 11.37
N LEU A 179 -6.04 -5.06 10.83
CA LEU A 179 -7.03 -5.48 9.86
C LEU A 179 -7.63 -6.82 10.28
N LYS A 180 -8.95 -6.85 10.42
CA LYS A 180 -9.75 -8.07 10.59
C LYS A 180 -10.56 -8.26 9.33
N GLN A 181 -10.44 -9.44 8.75
CA GLN A 181 -11.19 -9.85 7.57
C GLN A 181 -12.00 -11.08 7.96
N GLY A 182 -13.32 -11.01 7.86
CA GLY A 182 -14.19 -12.16 8.06
C GLY A 182 -14.07 -13.22 6.95
N VAL A 183 -15.04 -14.12 6.89
CA VAL A 183 -15.05 -15.18 5.85
C VAL A 183 -15.29 -14.55 4.47
N ASP A 184 -16.19 -13.56 4.43
CA ASP A 184 -16.47 -12.80 3.22
C ASP A 184 -15.51 -11.58 3.11
N PRO A 185 -15.05 -11.21 1.91
CA PRO A 185 -14.23 -10.00 1.71
C PRO A 185 -15.00 -8.71 2.01
N SER A 186 -16.32 -8.79 2.20
CA SER A 186 -17.16 -7.69 2.67
C SER A 186 -17.17 -7.55 4.19
N GLU A 187 -16.47 -8.39 4.95
CA GLU A 187 -16.39 -8.30 6.41
C GLU A 187 -14.99 -7.80 6.83
N ILE A 188 -14.52 -6.73 6.18
CA ILE A 188 -13.24 -6.11 6.50
C ILE A 188 -13.48 -4.98 7.50
N GLU A 189 -12.88 -5.10 8.68
CA GLU A 189 -12.94 -4.14 9.78
C GLU A 189 -11.51 -3.83 10.23
N GLY A 190 -11.17 -2.56 10.48
CA GLY A 190 -9.84 -2.21 10.98
C GLY A 190 -9.33 -0.85 10.53
N THR A 191 -8.07 -0.58 10.86
CA THR A 191 -7.39 0.67 10.57
C THR A 191 -6.01 0.43 9.95
N VAL A 192 -5.70 1.19 8.91
CA VAL A 192 -4.37 1.24 8.30
C VAL A 192 -3.88 2.68 8.48
N ASP A 193 -2.83 2.90 9.29
CA ASP A 193 -2.21 4.22 9.46
C ASP A 193 -0.76 4.12 9.04
N VAL A 194 -0.49 4.47 7.79
CA VAL A 194 0.83 4.35 7.17
C VAL A 194 1.26 5.71 6.66
N GLY A 195 2.54 6.03 6.79
CA GLY A 195 3.13 7.25 6.26
C GLY A 195 4.45 6.97 5.55
N LEU A 196 4.77 7.80 4.57
CA LEU A 196 6.06 7.89 3.94
C LEU A 196 6.64 9.27 4.24
N SER A 197 7.79 9.29 4.90
CA SER A 197 8.59 10.50 5.06
C SER A 197 9.57 10.64 3.90
N SER A 198 9.94 11.89 3.57
CA SER A 198 10.80 12.20 2.41
C SER A 198 10.32 11.54 1.11
N ALA A 199 9.00 11.49 0.91
CA ALA A 199 8.37 10.86 -0.23
C ALA A 199 8.69 11.62 -1.52
N ARG A 200 9.12 10.92 -2.57
CA ARG A 200 9.40 11.49 -3.89
C ARG A 200 8.93 10.58 -5.01
N ILE A 201 8.42 11.18 -6.08
CA ILE A 201 8.12 10.47 -7.32
C ILE A 201 9.27 10.71 -8.29
N VAL A 202 9.94 9.65 -8.72
CA VAL A 202 11.09 9.76 -9.63
C VAL A 202 10.63 9.79 -11.08
N LYS A 203 11.03 10.83 -11.81
CA LYS A 203 10.78 11.07 -13.25
C LYS A 203 9.39 10.59 -13.73
N PRO A 204 8.27 11.11 -13.18
CA PRO A 204 6.94 10.63 -13.57
C PRO A 204 6.65 10.91 -15.05
N VAL A 205 6.01 9.95 -15.71
CA VAL A 205 5.61 10.07 -17.12
C VAL A 205 4.10 10.24 -17.21
N ILE A 206 3.65 11.40 -17.68
CA ILE A 206 2.22 11.68 -17.87
C ILE A 206 1.84 11.42 -19.32
N PRO A 207 0.96 10.45 -19.60
CA PRO A 207 0.46 10.23 -20.95
C PRO A 207 -0.50 11.35 -21.34
N THR A 208 -0.13 12.18 -22.32
CA THR A 208 -1.04 13.16 -22.91
C THR A 208 -1.46 12.74 -24.32
N ARG A 209 -2.71 12.99 -24.68
CA ARG A 209 -3.21 12.65 -26.03
C ARG A 209 -2.67 13.56 -27.12
N GLN A 210 -2.31 14.80 -26.78
CA GLN A 210 -1.94 15.84 -27.75
C GLN A 210 -0.42 16.01 -27.89
N LEU A 211 0.33 15.89 -26.79
CA LEU A 211 1.78 16.14 -26.76
C LEU A 211 2.60 14.85 -26.64
N GLY A 212 1.93 13.69 -26.57
CA GLY A 212 2.58 12.42 -26.27
C GLY A 212 2.90 12.25 -24.78
N PRO A 213 3.72 11.24 -24.41
CA PRO A 213 4.16 11.04 -23.03
C PRO A 213 5.10 12.18 -22.61
N LEU A 214 4.74 12.88 -21.55
CA LEU A 214 5.55 13.95 -20.96
C LEU A 214 6.32 13.41 -19.76
N THR A 215 7.65 13.39 -19.85
CA THR A 215 8.54 13.11 -18.72
C THR A 215 8.72 14.36 -17.87
N LEU A 216 8.40 14.27 -16.59
CA LEU A 216 8.59 15.36 -15.63
C LEU A 216 9.89 15.18 -14.86
N SER A 217 10.32 16.23 -14.16
CA SER A 217 11.35 16.07 -13.14
C SER A 217 10.83 15.32 -11.93
N ASP A 218 11.75 14.88 -11.07
CA ASP A 218 11.40 14.34 -9.76
C ASP A 218 10.51 15.31 -8.97
N VAL A 219 9.46 14.75 -8.38
CA VAL A 219 8.43 15.47 -7.61
C VAL A 219 8.63 15.15 -6.13
N ASP A 220 8.96 16.16 -5.33
CA ASP A 220 9.04 16.05 -3.87
C ASP A 220 7.65 16.16 -3.23
N LEU A 221 7.16 15.05 -2.68
CA LEU A 221 5.89 14.95 -1.95
C LEU A 221 6.05 15.25 -0.46
N GLY A 222 7.27 15.39 0.05
CA GLY A 222 7.59 15.59 1.46
C GLY A 222 7.04 14.49 2.35
N GLU A 223 5.97 14.78 3.08
CA GLU A 223 5.31 13.84 3.97
C GLU A 223 4.00 13.34 3.35
N LEU A 224 3.93 12.04 3.04
CA LEU A 224 2.72 11.38 2.58
C LEU A 224 2.12 10.55 3.71
N GLN A 225 0.84 10.76 4.01
CA GLN A 225 0.11 10.05 5.05
C GLN A 225 -1.10 9.36 4.45
N LEU A 226 -1.34 8.13 4.87
CA LEU A 226 -2.43 7.27 4.45
C LEU A 226 -3.08 6.68 5.70
N LYS A 227 -4.16 7.33 6.16
CA LYS A 227 -5.02 6.78 7.20
C LYS A 227 -6.35 6.29 6.63
N LEU A 228 -6.54 4.97 6.63
CA LEU A 228 -7.74 4.28 6.19
C LEU A 228 -8.45 3.62 7.37
N VAL A 229 -9.77 3.67 7.36
CA VAL A 229 -10.62 2.96 8.32
C VAL A 229 -11.62 2.13 7.53
N ALA A 230 -11.61 0.83 7.76
CA ALA A 230 -12.55 -0.12 7.18
C ALA A 230 -13.53 -0.61 8.25
N GLY A 231 -14.78 -0.81 7.84
CA GLY A 231 -15.80 -1.43 8.68
C GLY A 231 -17.19 -1.24 8.10
N LYS A 232 -18.21 -1.68 8.84
CA LYS A 232 -19.60 -1.53 8.42
C LYS A 232 -19.98 -0.07 8.24
N ALA A 233 -20.80 0.23 7.23
CA ALA A 233 -21.26 1.59 6.94
C ALA A 233 -21.91 2.27 8.16
N SER A 234 -22.59 1.48 9.00
CA SER A 234 -23.21 1.93 10.24
C SER A 234 -22.20 2.36 11.33
N GLU A 235 -21.00 1.79 11.36
CA GLU A 235 -19.99 1.98 12.41
C GLU A 235 -18.96 3.07 12.05
N VAL A 236 -18.54 3.14 10.79
CA VAL A 236 -17.44 4.04 10.32
C VAL A 236 -17.87 5.52 10.25
N GLY A 237 -19.07 5.86 10.74
CA GLY A 237 -19.62 7.21 10.67
C GLY A 237 -19.88 7.69 9.24
N ALA A 238 -19.79 6.80 8.25
CA ALA A 238 -20.06 7.04 6.83
C ALA A 238 -21.55 7.38 6.58
N ALA A 239 -22.41 7.16 7.57
CA ALA A 239 -23.81 7.60 7.61
C ALA A 239 -24.02 9.13 7.67
N ARG A 240 -23.05 9.96 7.23
CA ARG A 240 -23.27 11.39 7.00
C ARG A 240 -24.30 11.59 5.88
N LYS A 241 -25.57 11.67 6.29
CA LYS A 241 -26.78 12.30 5.71
C LYS A 241 -27.08 12.25 4.19
N GLY A 242 -26.38 11.48 3.35
CA GLY A 242 -26.74 11.45 1.93
C GLY A 242 -26.17 10.34 1.05
N ALA A 243 -25.06 9.70 1.42
CA ALA A 243 -24.31 8.87 0.47
C ALA A 243 -24.85 7.43 0.31
N VAL A 244 -25.43 6.82 1.35
CA VAL A 244 -25.81 5.39 1.30
C VAL A 244 -27.20 5.18 1.89
N ARG A 245 -28.24 5.48 1.12
CA ARG A 245 -29.60 4.92 1.34
C ARG A 245 -29.83 3.72 0.43
N GLY A 246 -28.83 2.83 0.35
CA GLY A 246 -28.97 1.53 -0.29
C GLY A 246 -30.05 0.71 0.43
N ARG A 247 -30.94 0.09 -0.32
CA ARG A 247 -32.16 -0.57 0.21
C ARG A 247 -31.92 -1.99 0.75
N GLY A 248 -30.69 -2.36 1.06
CA GLY A 248 -30.35 -3.69 1.57
C GLY A 248 -28.88 -3.80 1.95
N GLY A 249 -28.63 -4.33 3.15
CA GLY A 249 -27.28 -4.65 3.65
C GLY A 249 -26.58 -3.51 4.38
N ASP A 250 -25.84 -3.86 5.43
CA ASP A 250 -24.81 -3.00 6.03
C ASP A 250 -23.50 -3.29 5.28
N ASP A 251 -23.34 -2.65 4.11
CA ASP A 251 -22.15 -2.82 3.27
C ASP A 251 -20.90 -2.34 4.03
N THR A 252 -19.75 -2.95 3.73
CA THR A 252 -18.47 -2.51 4.30
C THR A 252 -17.94 -1.31 3.52
N VAL A 253 -17.49 -0.31 4.26
CA VAL A 253 -16.99 0.96 3.73
C VAL A 253 -15.55 1.15 4.19
N ILE A 254 -14.66 1.36 3.22
CA ILE A 254 -13.28 1.79 3.48
C ILE A 254 -13.25 3.31 3.28
N ARG A 255 -13.05 4.05 4.37
CA ARG A 255 -13.03 5.52 4.39
C ARG A 255 -11.60 6.04 4.50
N PHE A 256 -11.34 7.12 3.77
CA PHE A 256 -10.09 7.85 3.79
C PHE A 256 -10.23 8.97 4.83
N GLU A 257 -9.61 8.82 6.01
CA GLU A 257 -9.76 9.81 7.09
C GLU A 257 -8.73 10.93 7.02
N ASP A 258 -7.49 10.57 6.72
CA ASP A 258 -6.38 11.50 6.74
C ASP A 258 -5.35 11.09 5.69
N VAL A 259 -5.73 11.29 4.42
CA VAL A 259 -4.92 10.89 3.27
C VAL A 259 -4.48 12.13 2.51
N GLY A 260 -3.17 12.28 2.35
CA GLY A 260 -2.61 13.43 1.65
C GLY A 260 -1.09 13.45 1.68
N ALA A 261 -0.52 14.40 0.93
CA ALA A 261 0.90 14.66 0.90
C ALA A 261 1.16 16.16 1.06
N SER A 262 2.23 16.52 1.75
CA SER A 262 2.66 17.91 1.92
C SER A 262 4.15 17.99 1.63
N GLY A 263 4.47 18.46 0.43
CA GLY A 263 5.83 18.56 -0.09
C GLY A 263 6.14 19.95 -0.63
N LYS A 264 7.42 20.16 -0.95
CA LYS A 264 7.89 21.40 -1.57
C LYS A 264 7.35 21.58 -2.99
N ASP A 265 7.21 20.48 -3.72
CA ASP A 265 6.83 20.50 -5.12
C ASP A 265 5.32 20.26 -5.32
N LEU A 266 4.69 19.49 -4.42
CA LEU A 266 3.30 19.08 -4.56
C LEU A 266 2.60 18.98 -3.20
N GLU A 267 1.36 19.46 -3.16
CA GLU A 267 0.41 19.23 -2.08
C GLU A 267 -0.76 18.38 -2.59
N LEU A 268 -1.15 17.37 -1.81
CA LEU A 268 -2.20 16.41 -2.13
C LEU A 268 -3.12 16.27 -0.92
N GLU A 269 -4.44 16.35 -1.13
CA GLU A 269 -5.39 16.10 -0.05
C GLU A 269 -6.63 15.37 -0.59
N PHE A 270 -7.01 14.29 0.08
CA PHE A 270 -8.24 13.55 -0.21
C PHE A 270 -9.41 14.21 0.52
N ASP A 271 -10.56 14.24 -0.12
CA ASP A 271 -11.82 14.64 0.50
C ASP A 271 -12.22 13.61 1.56
N ASP A 272 -12.63 14.07 2.75
CA ASP A 272 -13.11 13.23 3.87
C ASP A 272 -14.31 12.35 3.49
N ALA A 273 -15.00 12.71 2.39
CA ALA A 273 -16.12 11.97 1.80
C ALA A 273 -15.68 10.83 0.87
N SER A 274 -14.38 10.68 0.61
CA SER A 274 -13.85 9.60 -0.23
C SER A 274 -14.07 8.25 0.43
N VAL A 275 -14.67 7.32 -0.31
CA VAL A 275 -15.02 5.99 0.19
C VAL A 275 -14.88 4.91 -0.89
N ILE A 276 -14.61 3.68 -0.44
CA ILE A 276 -14.76 2.45 -1.24
C ILE A 276 -15.83 1.60 -0.58
N ASN A 277 -16.89 1.27 -1.31
CA ASN A 277 -17.98 0.43 -0.83
C ASN A 277 -17.79 -1.01 -1.33
N VAL A 278 -17.64 -1.95 -0.41
CA VAL A 278 -17.49 -3.37 -0.66
C VAL A 278 -18.83 -4.06 -0.37
N ARG A 279 -19.47 -4.58 -1.40
CA ARG A 279 -20.75 -5.28 -1.29
C ARG A 279 -20.54 -6.72 -0.89
N GLN A 280 -21.49 -7.25 -0.11
CA GLN A 280 -21.46 -8.66 0.27
C GLN A 280 -21.58 -9.60 -0.95
N GLY A 281 -20.73 -10.63 -0.97
CA GLY A 281 -20.70 -11.64 -2.03
C GLY A 281 -20.10 -11.18 -3.36
N GLU A 282 -19.67 -9.90 -3.48
CA GLU A 282 -18.95 -9.41 -4.64
C GLU A 282 -17.43 -9.47 -4.41
N PRO A 283 -16.62 -9.82 -5.42
CA PRO A 283 -15.18 -9.74 -5.30
C PRO A 283 -14.73 -8.30 -5.12
N LEU A 284 -13.61 -8.08 -4.40
CA LEU A 284 -13.09 -6.73 -4.11
C LEU A 284 -12.86 -5.89 -5.37
N GLY A 285 -12.54 -6.50 -6.52
CA GLY A 285 -12.40 -5.80 -7.80
C GLY A 285 -13.68 -5.12 -8.30
N ASN A 286 -14.85 -5.50 -7.80
CA ASN A 286 -16.14 -4.87 -8.12
C ASN A 286 -16.57 -3.83 -7.09
N ALA A 287 -15.79 -3.64 -6.00
CA ALA A 287 -16.07 -2.61 -5.00
C ALA A 287 -16.21 -1.24 -5.67
N LEU A 288 -17.25 -0.51 -5.27
CA LEU A 288 -17.55 0.80 -5.85
C LEU A 288 -16.66 1.85 -5.21
N ILE A 289 -15.89 2.56 -6.04
CA ILE A 289 -15.04 3.65 -5.59
C ILE A 289 -15.73 4.99 -5.85
N ASP A 290 -15.67 5.89 -4.88
CA ASP A 290 -15.98 7.31 -5.04
C ASP A 290 -14.91 8.09 -4.27
N ILE A 291 -13.80 8.37 -4.95
CA ILE A 291 -12.62 8.99 -4.36
C ILE A 291 -12.46 10.38 -4.98
N HIS A 292 -12.34 11.39 -4.14
CA HIS A 292 -12.12 12.76 -4.53
C HIS A 292 -10.84 13.27 -3.90
N PHE A 293 -9.95 13.86 -4.68
CA PHE A 293 -8.74 14.47 -4.16
C PHE A 293 -8.40 15.76 -4.90
N ALA A 294 -7.67 16.63 -4.21
CA ALA A 294 -7.16 17.89 -4.71
C ALA A 294 -5.64 17.81 -4.80
N VAL A 295 -5.09 18.32 -5.90
CA VAL A 295 -3.66 18.39 -6.16
C VAL A 295 -3.30 19.84 -6.41
N HIS A 296 -2.27 20.34 -5.74
CA HIS A 296 -1.71 21.65 -5.97
C HIS A 296 -0.22 21.50 -6.27
N PHE A 297 0.17 21.90 -7.48
CA PHE A 297 1.57 21.97 -7.89
C PHE A 297 2.09 23.35 -7.52
N THR A 298 3.17 23.42 -6.76
CA THR A 298 3.75 24.70 -6.37
C THR A 298 4.42 25.37 -7.57
N ASP A 299 4.47 26.70 -7.56
CA ASP A 299 5.18 27.46 -8.62
C ASP A 299 6.66 27.06 -8.68
N ALA A 300 7.27 26.75 -7.52
CA ALA A 300 8.63 26.26 -7.42
C ALA A 300 8.86 24.97 -8.23
N PHE A 301 7.88 24.05 -8.23
CA PHE A 301 7.96 22.84 -9.05
C PHE A 301 7.84 23.16 -10.55
N LEU A 302 6.90 24.03 -10.92
CA LEU A 302 6.64 24.38 -12.32
C LEU A 302 7.81 25.14 -12.96
N GLU A 303 8.55 25.91 -12.17
CA GLU A 303 9.72 26.69 -12.61
C GLU A 303 11.05 25.94 -12.45
N LYS A 304 11.04 24.76 -11.82
CA LYS A 304 12.21 23.93 -11.53
C LYS A 304 13.01 23.65 -12.82
N ARG A 305 14.27 24.10 -12.83
CA ARG A 305 15.23 23.82 -13.90
C ARG A 305 15.97 22.54 -13.58
N VAL A 306 16.02 21.62 -14.52
CA VAL A 306 16.71 20.34 -14.37
C VAL A 306 17.70 20.19 -15.50
N LYS A 307 18.90 19.74 -15.15
CA LYS A 307 19.92 19.37 -16.12
C LYS A 307 19.48 18.07 -16.79
N GLY A 308 19.18 18.13 -18.09
CA GLY A 308 18.85 16.96 -18.89
C GLY A 308 20.03 16.02 -19.04
N ASP A 309 19.79 14.85 -19.63
CA ASP A 309 20.86 13.87 -19.91
C ASP A 309 21.90 14.45 -20.89
N ASP A 310 21.49 15.37 -21.77
CA ASP A 310 22.35 16.13 -22.70
C ASP A 310 23.16 17.25 -22.02
N GLY A 311 22.95 17.48 -20.73
CA GLY A 311 23.63 18.51 -19.95
C GLY A 311 23.02 19.91 -20.05
N GLU A 312 22.03 20.12 -20.92
CA GLU A 312 21.29 21.37 -21.03
C GLU A 312 20.29 21.57 -19.87
N MET A 313 20.13 22.81 -19.44
CA MET A 313 19.15 23.17 -18.40
C MET A 313 17.77 23.37 -19.05
N SER A 314 16.87 22.41 -18.82
CA SER A 314 15.49 22.48 -19.32
C SER A 314 14.49 22.73 -18.18
N GLN A 315 13.31 23.24 -18.52
CA GLN A 315 12.16 23.39 -17.61
C GLN A 315 11.04 22.43 -18.02
N PRO A 316 11.20 21.11 -17.79
CA PRO A 316 10.24 20.11 -18.28
C PRO A 316 8.83 20.33 -17.69
N ASN A 317 8.75 20.84 -16.46
CA ASN A 317 7.48 21.00 -15.74
C ASN A 317 6.64 22.18 -16.24
N LYS A 318 7.25 23.16 -16.95
CA LYS A 318 6.53 24.32 -17.49
C LYS A 318 5.48 23.91 -18.53
N ILE A 319 5.69 22.77 -19.20
CA ILE A 319 4.73 22.20 -20.14
C ILE A 319 3.41 21.83 -19.44
N LEU A 320 3.43 21.46 -18.15
CA LEU A 320 2.19 21.19 -17.40
C LEU A 320 1.28 22.41 -17.32
N GLN A 321 1.85 23.61 -17.13
CA GLN A 321 1.05 24.84 -17.13
C GLN A 321 0.35 25.05 -18.48
N MET A 322 1.06 24.78 -19.58
CA MET A 322 0.46 24.87 -20.91
C MET A 322 -0.64 23.82 -21.09
N ALA A 323 -0.39 22.58 -20.68
CA ALA A 323 -1.37 21.49 -20.76
C ALA A 323 -2.64 21.81 -19.95
N PHE A 324 -2.51 22.34 -18.73
CA PHE A 324 -3.65 22.73 -17.90
C PHE A 324 -4.45 23.90 -18.48
N ARG A 325 -3.78 24.84 -19.18
CA ARG A 325 -4.45 25.97 -19.84
C ARG A 325 -5.16 25.58 -21.14
N GLN A 326 -4.58 24.64 -21.89
CA GLN A 326 -5.11 24.21 -23.19
C GLN A 326 -6.30 23.25 -23.03
N ASP A 327 -6.29 22.35 -22.05
CA ASP A 327 -7.41 21.44 -21.82
C ASP A 327 -8.55 22.15 -21.06
N ALA A 328 -9.66 22.39 -21.74
CA ALA A 328 -10.85 23.02 -21.17
C ALA A 328 -11.40 22.28 -19.93
N ARG A 329 -11.25 20.95 -19.86
CA ARG A 329 -11.70 20.13 -18.71
C ARG A 329 -10.81 20.35 -17.51
N MET A 330 -9.49 20.41 -17.72
CA MET A 330 -8.51 20.70 -16.66
C MET A 330 -8.71 22.12 -16.14
N ARG A 331 -8.88 23.09 -17.03
CA ARG A 331 -9.14 24.48 -16.64
C ARG A 331 -10.44 24.63 -15.84
N GLY A 332 -11.51 23.90 -16.19
CA GLY A 332 -12.79 23.93 -15.47
C GLY A 332 -12.76 23.21 -14.11
N SER A 333 -11.81 22.30 -13.91
CA SER A 333 -11.58 21.58 -12.66
C SER A 333 -10.52 22.24 -11.77
N MET A 334 -9.81 23.24 -12.28
CA MET A 334 -8.84 24.01 -11.51
C MET A 334 -9.51 25.22 -10.85
N ARG A 335 -9.28 25.43 -9.55
CA ARG A 335 -9.67 26.65 -8.82
C ARG A 335 -8.51 27.11 -7.98
N ASP A 336 -8.12 28.37 -8.13
CA ASP A 336 -7.04 28.98 -7.35
C ASP A 336 -5.72 28.18 -7.41
N GLY A 337 -5.39 27.62 -8.59
CA GLY A 337 -4.20 26.77 -8.77
C GLY A 337 -4.37 25.31 -8.30
N VAL A 338 -5.51 24.96 -7.70
CA VAL A 338 -5.80 23.63 -7.19
C VAL A 338 -6.61 22.82 -8.21
N LEU A 339 -6.07 21.68 -8.64
CA LEU A 339 -6.73 20.74 -9.53
C LEU A 339 -7.51 19.70 -8.72
N GLY A 340 -8.82 19.60 -8.93
CA GLY A 340 -9.60 18.49 -8.39
C GLY A 340 -9.67 17.29 -9.34
N ILE A 341 -9.58 16.09 -8.78
CA ILE A 341 -9.73 14.82 -9.49
C ILE A 341 -10.76 13.97 -8.74
N GLY A 342 -11.74 13.45 -9.49
CA GLY A 342 -12.71 12.48 -9.00
C GLY A 342 -12.55 11.15 -9.71
N CYS A 343 -12.33 10.08 -8.96
CA CYS A 343 -12.29 8.71 -9.45
C CYS A 343 -13.55 7.97 -9.01
N ARG A 344 -14.36 7.54 -9.97
CA ARG A 344 -15.59 6.77 -9.74
C ARG A 344 -15.56 5.46 -10.52
N GLY A 345 -16.40 4.51 -10.14
CA GLY A 345 -16.57 3.24 -10.86
C GLY A 345 -16.29 2.05 -9.96
N THR A 346 -15.66 1.01 -10.50
CA THR A 346 -15.24 -0.16 -9.72
C THR A 346 -13.73 -0.12 -9.47
N LEU A 347 -13.27 -0.79 -8.42
CA LEU A 347 -11.84 -0.85 -8.08
C LEU A 347 -10.99 -1.42 -9.24
N SER A 348 -11.54 -2.36 -10.02
CA SER A 348 -10.90 -2.92 -11.22
C SER A 348 -10.89 -2.00 -12.44
N LYS A 349 -11.81 -1.03 -12.52
CA LYS A 349 -11.97 -0.11 -13.64
C LYS A 349 -12.30 1.30 -13.14
N PRO A 350 -11.35 1.96 -12.46
CA PRO A 350 -11.53 3.33 -12.02
C PRO A 350 -11.65 4.27 -13.23
N ASP A 351 -12.66 5.14 -13.23
CA ASP A 351 -12.81 6.25 -14.17
C ASP A 351 -12.48 7.56 -13.44
N CYS A 352 -11.24 8.02 -13.62
CA CYS A 352 -10.74 9.26 -13.04
C CYS A 352 -10.92 10.42 -14.01
N LYS A 353 -11.65 11.44 -13.57
CA LYS A 353 -11.95 12.64 -14.35
C LYS A 353 -11.58 13.90 -13.56
N PRO A 354 -11.09 14.94 -14.25
CA PRO A 354 -10.92 16.25 -13.63
C PRO A 354 -12.30 16.80 -13.20
N GLU A 355 -12.43 17.17 -11.92
CA GLU A 355 -13.64 17.76 -11.33
C GLU A 355 -13.24 18.98 -10.48
N PRO A 356 -14.13 19.96 -10.23
CA PRO A 356 -13.80 21.05 -9.30
C PRO A 356 -13.40 20.51 -7.91
N PRO A 357 -12.37 21.07 -7.26
CA PRO A 357 -11.90 20.56 -5.97
C PRO A 357 -13.01 20.64 -4.92
N ARG A 358 -13.19 19.55 -4.17
CA ARG A 358 -14.18 19.46 -3.08
C ARG A 358 -13.61 19.73 -1.71
N VAL A 359 -12.28 19.63 -1.58
CA VAL A 359 -11.56 19.88 -0.32
C VAL A 359 -11.83 21.32 0.11
N ARG A 360 -12.50 21.49 1.26
CA ARG A 360 -12.82 22.80 1.84
C ARG A 360 -11.82 23.12 2.94
N GLY A 361 -11.17 24.27 2.88
CA GLY A 361 -10.30 24.76 3.95
C GLY A 361 -8.81 24.84 3.62
N GLY A 362 -8.42 24.64 2.36
CA GLY A 362 -7.01 24.63 1.93
C GLY A 362 -6.29 23.34 2.32
N PHE A 363 -5.02 23.22 1.94
CA PHE A 363 -4.18 22.07 2.25
C PHE A 363 -3.74 22.09 3.70
N LYS A 364 -3.94 20.98 4.42
CA LYS A 364 -3.42 20.84 5.78
C LYS A 364 -1.90 20.64 5.74
N THR A 365 -1.13 21.50 6.41
CA THR A 365 0.30 21.25 6.63
C THR A 365 0.48 20.04 7.53
N ARG A 366 1.11 18.98 7.00
CA ARG A 366 1.36 17.74 7.74
C ARG A 366 2.74 17.81 8.39
N LYS A 367 2.82 17.42 9.66
CA LYS A 367 4.10 17.22 10.34
C LYS A 367 4.51 15.76 10.19
N PRO A 368 5.81 15.46 10.01
CA PRO A 368 6.29 14.07 10.01
C PRO A 368 5.85 13.42 11.32
N ARG A 369 5.01 12.40 11.21
CA ARG A 369 4.57 11.59 12.36
C ARG A 369 5.59 10.54 12.72
N PHE A 370 6.30 10.05 11.70
CA PHE A 370 7.29 9.00 11.82
C PHE A 370 8.65 9.68 11.63
N THR A 371 9.31 9.98 12.74
CA THR A 371 10.71 10.37 12.69
C THR A 371 11.49 9.13 12.28
N SER A 372 12.20 9.19 11.17
CA SER A 372 13.20 8.18 10.85
C SER A 372 14.17 8.11 12.02
N GLY A 373 14.10 7.07 12.85
CA GLY A 373 15.05 6.86 13.96
C GLY A 373 16.50 6.71 13.51
N ALA A 374 16.78 6.84 12.21
CA ALA A 374 18.08 6.70 11.58
C ALA A 374 18.88 8.02 11.48
N SER A 375 18.36 9.15 11.97
CA SER A 375 19.07 10.44 11.94
C SER A 375 19.34 11.06 13.32
N GLU A 376 19.19 10.30 14.41
CA GLU A 376 20.11 10.48 15.53
C GLU A 376 21.47 9.90 15.10
N GLU A 377 22.15 10.57 14.16
CA GLU A 377 23.61 10.58 14.25
C GLU A 377 23.90 11.02 15.69
N PRO A 378 24.60 10.22 16.49
CA PRO A 378 24.94 10.62 17.85
C PRO A 378 25.57 11.99 17.73
N GLU A 379 24.95 13.01 18.32
CA GLU A 379 25.58 14.32 18.47
C GLU A 379 27.03 14.04 18.87
N PRO A 380 28.02 14.54 18.12
CA PRO A 380 29.42 14.24 18.39
C PRO A 380 29.61 14.52 19.87
N ALA A 381 29.91 13.45 20.63
CA ALA A 381 30.00 13.48 22.08
C ALA A 381 30.82 14.72 22.42
N ALA A 382 30.16 15.71 23.04
CA ALA A 382 30.77 16.99 23.34
C ALA A 382 32.13 16.70 23.95
N GLU A 383 33.20 17.15 23.28
CA GLU A 383 34.56 16.97 23.76
C GLU A 383 34.58 17.35 25.25
N PRO A 384 35.12 16.51 26.14
CA PRO A 384 35.19 16.82 27.55
C PRO A 384 35.97 18.12 27.69
N ALA A 385 35.24 19.20 27.99
CA ALA A 385 35.82 20.50 28.25
C ALA A 385 36.89 20.34 29.34
N GLU A 386 38.10 20.84 29.04
CA GLU A 386 39.20 20.90 30.00
C GLU A 386 38.73 21.55 31.32
N PRO A 387 39.17 21.03 32.48
CA PRO A 387 38.77 21.56 33.77
C PRO A 387 39.33 22.97 33.96
N ALA A 388 38.47 23.97 33.73
CA ALA A 388 38.73 25.34 34.15
C ALA A 388 38.71 25.41 35.69
N ALA A 389 39.73 26.06 36.21
CA ALA A 389 40.04 26.21 37.62
C ALA A 389 38.86 26.73 38.47
N GLU A 390 38.82 26.22 39.70
CA GLU A 390 37.93 26.58 40.79
C GLU A 390 37.81 28.10 40.97
N PRO A 391 36.60 28.58 41.31
CA PRO A 391 36.54 29.43 42.48
C PRO A 391 35.49 29.00 43.50
N ASP A 392 35.94 29.16 44.74
CA ASP A 392 35.31 29.15 46.05
C ASP A 392 33.78 29.09 46.18
N SER A 393 33.44 28.19 47.09
CA SER A 393 32.19 28.02 47.80
C SER A 393 31.59 29.31 48.36
N THR A 394 30.30 29.53 48.10
CA THR A 394 29.38 30.03 49.13
C THR A 394 28.00 29.38 49.01
N SER A 395 27.49 29.02 50.18
CA SER A 395 26.24 28.37 50.56
C SER A 395 24.96 28.95 49.97
N GLY A 396 23.98 28.07 49.67
CA GLY A 396 22.59 28.49 49.46
C GLY A 396 21.59 27.36 49.19
N THR A 397 21.08 26.75 50.26
CA THR A 397 19.69 26.27 50.44
C THR A 397 19.10 25.30 49.39
N GLY A 398 19.06 24.02 49.76
CA GLY A 398 18.43 22.95 48.99
C GLY A 398 16.90 23.01 48.93
N ALA A 399 16.36 22.67 47.75
CA ALA A 399 14.96 22.34 47.52
C ALA A 399 14.85 20.86 47.11
N PRO A 400 13.88 20.09 47.64
CA PRO A 400 13.77 18.67 47.36
C PRO A 400 13.25 18.41 45.94
N THR A 401 13.98 17.57 45.21
CA THR A 401 13.62 17.07 43.88
C THR A 401 12.43 16.12 43.98
N GLY A 402 11.28 16.56 43.46
CA GLY A 402 10.04 15.78 43.39
C GLY A 402 10.09 14.67 42.35
N ARG A 403 10.63 13.50 42.71
CA ARG A 403 10.46 12.24 41.95
C ARG A 403 9.15 11.49 42.24
N GLY A 404 8.23 12.08 42.99
CA GLY A 404 6.95 11.44 43.39
C GLY A 404 5.71 11.80 42.57
N ALA A 405 5.79 12.74 41.62
CA ALA A 405 4.59 13.30 40.98
C ALA A 405 4.03 12.47 39.81
N VAL A 406 4.82 11.54 39.24
CA VAL A 406 4.41 10.77 38.06
C VAL A 406 3.57 9.53 38.44
N SER A 407 3.85 8.88 39.59
CA SER A 407 3.07 7.72 40.05
C SER A 407 1.68 8.09 40.58
N ALA A 408 1.53 9.28 41.18
CA ALA A 408 0.25 9.77 41.68
C ALA A 408 -0.76 10.11 40.56
N ARG A 409 -0.27 10.58 39.40
CA ARG A 409 -1.12 10.89 38.24
C ARG A 409 -1.62 9.63 37.52
N ALA A 410 -0.80 8.58 37.46
CA ALA A 410 -1.21 7.29 36.91
C ALA A 410 -2.27 6.58 37.78
N ALA A 411 -2.12 6.63 39.10
CA ALA A 411 -3.10 6.07 40.04
C ALA A 411 -4.45 6.81 40.01
N ALA A 412 -4.43 8.15 39.88
CA ALA A 412 -5.65 8.95 39.77
C ALA A 412 -6.42 8.69 38.45
N ALA A 413 -5.71 8.49 37.34
CA ALA A 413 -6.32 8.17 36.05
C ALA A 413 -6.96 6.76 36.03
N ALA A 414 -6.34 5.78 36.69
CA ALA A 414 -6.90 4.43 36.83
C ALA A 414 -8.17 4.42 37.69
N ALA A 415 -8.18 5.17 38.80
CA ALA A 415 -9.36 5.29 39.67
C ALA A 415 -10.55 6.00 38.97
N ALA A 416 -10.27 7.02 38.14
CA ALA A 416 -11.31 7.71 37.36
C ALA A 416 -11.95 6.80 36.29
N ARG A 417 -11.16 5.92 35.64
CA ARG A 417 -11.68 4.94 34.67
C ARG A 417 -12.53 3.85 35.32
N ALA A 418 -12.16 3.39 36.51
CA ALA A 418 -12.96 2.42 37.28
C ALA A 418 -14.32 3.02 37.70
N ALA A 419 -14.34 4.27 38.17
CA ALA A 419 -15.58 4.95 38.56
C ALA A 419 -16.50 5.26 37.37
N ALA A 420 -15.96 5.51 36.17
CA ALA A 420 -16.75 5.73 34.97
C ALA A 420 -17.45 4.44 34.49
N LYS A 421 -16.78 3.28 34.62
CA LYS A 421 -17.34 1.97 34.26
C LYS A 421 -18.50 1.57 35.18
N GLU A 422 -18.38 1.81 36.49
CA GLU A 422 -19.45 1.50 37.45
C GLU A 422 -20.68 2.41 37.30
N ARG A 423 -20.51 3.63 36.77
CA ARG A 423 -21.61 4.57 36.50
C ARG A 423 -22.39 4.25 35.24
N ALA A 424 -21.77 3.58 34.27
CA ALA A 424 -22.42 3.12 33.04
C ALA A 424 -23.36 1.92 33.28
N GLU A 425 -23.03 1.05 34.24
CA GLU A 425 -23.86 -0.12 34.58
C GLU A 425 -25.07 0.20 35.47
N ARG A 426 -25.10 1.37 36.12
CA ARG A 426 -26.22 1.77 37.00
C ARG A 426 -27.26 2.69 36.32
N ALA A 427 -27.18 2.91 35.02
CA ALA A 427 -28.17 3.73 34.32
C ALA A 427 -29.53 2.98 34.25
N PRO A 428 -30.62 3.52 34.84
CA PRO A 428 -31.91 2.85 34.84
C PRO A 428 -32.52 2.84 33.43
N VAL A 429 -32.91 1.65 32.97
CA VAL A 429 -33.67 1.43 31.73
C VAL A 429 -34.99 2.19 31.83
N ARG A 430 -35.09 3.28 31.08
CA ARG A 430 -36.27 4.14 31.03
C ARG A 430 -37.37 3.39 30.28
N GLY A 431 -38.37 2.93 31.01
CA GLY A 431 -39.52 2.20 30.49
C GLY A 431 -40.25 2.97 29.40
N VAL A 432 -40.48 2.29 28.28
CA VAL A 432 -41.29 2.81 27.16
C VAL A 432 -42.75 2.64 27.53
N SER A 433 -43.39 3.76 27.85
CA SER A 433 -44.82 3.87 28.09
C SER A 433 -45.61 3.47 26.84
N ARG A 434 -46.45 2.45 26.99
CA ARG A 434 -47.56 2.16 26.08
C ARG A 434 -48.67 3.18 26.31
N SER A 435 -48.93 4.03 25.32
CA SER A 435 -50.20 4.74 25.22
C SER A 435 -50.81 4.51 23.85
N ALA A 436 -52.00 3.92 23.90
CA ALA A 436 -52.94 3.77 22.80
C ALA A 436 -53.34 5.13 22.24
N LEU A 437 -53.61 5.17 20.93
CA LEU A 437 -54.70 5.98 20.38
C LEU A 437 -55.15 5.41 19.03
N ASP A 438 -56.44 5.09 19.04
CA ASP A 438 -57.31 4.79 17.91
C ASP A 438 -57.18 5.79 16.76
N GLY A 439 -57.31 5.28 15.54
CA GLY A 439 -57.39 6.10 14.33
C GLY A 439 -57.60 5.24 13.09
N ALA A 440 -58.86 4.93 12.80
CA ALA A 440 -59.30 4.13 11.67
C ALA A 440 -58.83 4.67 10.30
N ALA A 441 -58.23 3.79 9.50
CA ALA A 441 -58.28 3.86 8.03
C ALA A 441 -58.21 2.43 7.46
N ARG A 442 -59.30 2.00 6.81
CA ARG A 442 -59.40 0.71 6.11
C ARG A 442 -58.37 0.64 4.97
N PRO A 443 -57.49 -0.38 4.91
CA PRO A 443 -56.79 -0.69 3.68
C PRO A 443 -57.72 -1.44 2.71
N ALA A 444 -57.63 -1.08 1.43
CA ALA A 444 -58.32 -1.72 0.32
C ALA A 444 -57.94 -3.21 0.18
N PRO A 445 -58.83 -4.06 -0.38
CA PRO A 445 -58.54 -5.48 -0.57
C PRO A 445 -57.36 -5.68 -1.53
N ILE A 446 -56.38 -6.45 -1.06
CA ILE A 446 -55.23 -6.94 -1.82
C ILE A 446 -55.76 -7.86 -2.93
N ALA A 447 -55.53 -7.47 -4.18
CA ALA A 447 -55.76 -8.31 -5.34
C ALA A 447 -54.88 -9.56 -5.26
N ALA A 448 -55.47 -10.72 -5.52
CA ALA A 448 -54.79 -12.00 -5.54
C ALA A 448 -53.59 -11.99 -6.52
N PRO A 449 -52.48 -12.68 -6.20
CA PRO A 449 -51.37 -12.81 -7.11
C PRO A 449 -51.81 -13.57 -8.37
N THR A 450 -51.57 -12.96 -9.53
CA THR A 450 -51.72 -13.61 -10.82
C THR A 450 -50.75 -14.80 -10.92
N PRO A 451 -51.19 -15.95 -11.45
CA PRO A 451 -50.32 -17.10 -11.64
C PRO A 451 -49.22 -16.74 -12.65
N VAL A 452 -47.98 -16.91 -12.22
CA VAL A 452 -46.79 -16.72 -13.05
C VAL A 452 -46.78 -17.83 -14.11
N THR A 453 -47.02 -17.46 -15.36
CA THR A 453 -46.87 -18.34 -16.51
C THR A 453 -45.39 -18.77 -16.61
N PRO A 454 -45.06 -20.07 -16.61
CA PRO A 454 -43.68 -20.51 -16.80
C PRO A 454 -43.23 -20.11 -18.22
N LEU A 455 -42.33 -19.13 -18.30
CA LEU A 455 -41.61 -18.82 -19.53
C LEU A 455 -40.86 -20.07 -19.98
N GLY A 456 -41.16 -20.49 -21.20
CA GLY A 456 -40.67 -21.73 -21.78
C GLY A 456 -39.15 -21.86 -21.73
N ARG A 457 -38.71 -23.08 -21.39
CA ARG A 457 -37.36 -23.57 -21.68
C ARG A 457 -37.06 -23.32 -23.15
N ARG A 458 -36.29 -22.26 -23.44
CA ARG A 458 -35.53 -22.19 -24.69
C ARG A 458 -34.43 -23.24 -24.58
N ASN A 459 -34.62 -24.34 -25.29
CA ASN A 459 -33.55 -25.26 -25.63
C ASN A 459 -32.48 -24.48 -26.39
N PHE A 460 -31.36 -24.22 -25.74
CA PHE A 460 -30.15 -23.85 -26.45
C PHE A 460 -29.67 -25.10 -27.19
N PRO A 461 -29.47 -25.06 -28.53
CA PRO A 461 -28.81 -26.14 -29.22
C PRO A 461 -27.40 -26.28 -28.63
N SER A 462 -27.06 -27.51 -28.25
CA SER A 462 -25.72 -27.89 -27.86
C SER A 462 -24.71 -27.37 -28.88
N ALA A 463 -23.80 -26.52 -28.43
CA ALA A 463 -22.67 -26.09 -29.23
C ALA A 463 -21.91 -27.34 -29.67
N ARG A 464 -21.88 -27.54 -30.99
CA ARG A 464 -21.12 -28.58 -31.67
C ARG A 464 -19.66 -28.38 -31.28
N ALA A 465 -19.05 -29.39 -30.65
CA ALA A 465 -17.63 -29.40 -30.36
C ALA A 465 -16.86 -29.15 -31.66
N LEU A 466 -16.12 -28.05 -31.72
CA LEU A 466 -15.14 -27.83 -32.77
C LEU A 466 -14.04 -28.89 -32.62
N PRO A 467 -13.60 -29.52 -33.72
CA PRO A 467 -12.50 -30.47 -33.66
C PRO A 467 -11.25 -29.74 -33.15
N VAL A 468 -10.66 -30.27 -32.09
CA VAL A 468 -9.32 -29.89 -31.62
C VAL A 468 -8.36 -30.17 -32.78
N PRO A 469 -7.54 -29.20 -33.21
CA PRO A 469 -6.52 -29.47 -34.22
C PRO A 469 -5.52 -30.45 -33.61
N THR A 470 -5.44 -31.62 -34.22
CA THR A 470 -4.42 -32.63 -33.96
C THR A 470 -3.05 -32.00 -34.20
N GLU A 471 -2.19 -31.99 -33.17
CA GLU A 471 -0.77 -31.73 -33.33
C GLU A 471 -0.23 -32.69 -34.38
N THR A 472 0.06 -32.15 -35.56
CA THR A 472 0.76 -32.86 -36.60
C THR A 472 2.22 -32.78 -36.23
N GLU A 473 2.79 -33.91 -35.79
CA GLU A 473 4.23 -34.11 -35.70
C GLU A 473 4.87 -33.67 -37.02
N ALA A 474 5.64 -32.58 -36.98
CA ALA A 474 6.49 -32.20 -38.07
C ALA A 474 7.64 -33.21 -38.17
N PRO A 475 7.88 -33.83 -39.33
CA PRO A 475 9.04 -34.67 -39.53
C PRO A 475 10.30 -33.80 -39.53
N GLY A 476 11.34 -34.32 -38.90
CA GLY A 476 12.65 -33.67 -38.82
C GLY A 476 13.16 -33.28 -40.21
N HIS A 477 13.45 -31.99 -40.35
CA HIS A 477 14.26 -31.46 -41.44
C HIS A 477 15.68 -31.27 -40.90
N ASP A 478 16.51 -32.29 -41.12
CA ASP A 478 17.90 -32.07 -41.48
C ASP A 478 17.87 -31.37 -42.85
N GLU A 479 18.51 -30.20 -42.96
CA GLU A 479 19.37 -29.82 -44.10
C GLU A 479 19.80 -28.35 -44.01
N ALA A 480 21.12 -28.17 -44.20
CA ALA A 480 21.80 -27.05 -44.83
C ALA A 480 21.62 -25.63 -44.25
N TYR A 481 22.69 -25.18 -43.56
CA TYR A 481 23.02 -23.77 -43.41
C TYR A 481 23.02 -23.07 -44.78
N PRO A 482 22.26 -21.98 -44.99
CA PRO A 482 22.53 -21.08 -46.09
C PRO A 482 23.78 -20.27 -45.75
N GLU A 483 24.75 -20.31 -46.67
CA GLU A 483 25.93 -19.46 -46.67
C GLU A 483 25.53 -17.99 -46.55
N GLU A 484 26.26 -17.27 -45.69
CA GLU A 484 26.17 -15.82 -45.54
C GLU A 484 26.43 -15.16 -46.91
N PRO A 485 25.58 -14.25 -47.38
CA PRO A 485 25.89 -13.48 -48.58
C PRO A 485 27.14 -12.62 -48.33
N PRO A 486 28.05 -12.50 -49.32
CA PRO A 486 29.24 -11.68 -49.18
C PRO A 486 28.85 -10.22 -48.93
N ALA A 487 29.58 -9.59 -48.01
CA ALA A 487 29.46 -8.18 -47.68
C ALA A 487 29.55 -7.33 -48.97
N GLU A 488 28.45 -6.67 -49.31
CA GLU A 488 28.45 -5.60 -50.31
C GLU A 488 29.31 -4.44 -49.77
N GLU A 489 30.39 -4.15 -50.49
CA GLU A 489 31.18 -2.93 -50.32
C GLU A 489 30.26 -1.73 -50.54
N LEU A 490 29.93 -1.02 -49.46
CA LEU A 490 29.27 0.27 -49.50
C LEU A 490 30.19 1.26 -50.21
N GLU A 491 29.82 1.64 -51.43
CA GLU A 491 30.42 2.75 -52.15
C GLU A 491 30.25 4.05 -51.34
N PRO A 492 31.27 4.93 -51.30
CA PRO A 492 31.18 6.20 -50.59
C PRO A 492 30.19 7.13 -51.30
N GLU A 493 29.12 7.52 -50.59
CA GLU A 493 28.17 8.53 -51.06
C GLU A 493 28.89 9.86 -51.35
N GLU A 494 28.71 10.36 -52.57
CA GLU A 494 29.19 11.66 -53.00
C GLU A 494 28.51 12.79 -52.21
N PRO A 495 29.24 13.86 -51.85
CA PRO A 495 28.65 15.01 -51.17
C PRO A 495 27.68 15.73 -52.10
N LEU A 496 26.43 15.85 -51.67
CA LEU A 496 25.43 16.71 -52.28
C LEU A 496 25.88 18.17 -52.22
N GLU A 497 26.41 18.68 -53.32
CA GLU A 497 26.54 20.11 -53.58
C GLU A 497 25.14 20.69 -53.84
N GLY A 498 24.72 21.67 -53.03
CA GLY A 498 23.60 22.55 -53.38
C GLY A 498 22.60 22.81 -52.27
N GLU A 499 23.02 23.43 -51.17
CA GLU A 499 22.13 24.26 -50.37
C GLU A 499 22.54 25.72 -50.54
N GLU A 500 21.70 26.45 -51.26
CA GLU A 500 21.79 27.91 -51.41
C GLU A 500 21.55 28.58 -50.05
N PRO A 501 22.37 29.57 -49.66
CA PRO A 501 22.13 30.32 -48.43
C PRO A 501 20.88 31.20 -48.58
N LEU A 502 19.95 31.04 -47.64
CA LEU A 502 18.81 31.94 -47.44
C LEU A 502 19.30 33.37 -47.17
N PRO A 503 18.62 34.40 -47.71
CA PRO A 503 19.01 35.79 -47.52
C PRO A 503 18.82 36.23 -46.07
N GLU A 504 19.86 36.90 -45.53
CA GLU A 504 19.83 37.60 -44.24
C GLU A 504 18.68 38.62 -44.23
N GLU A 505 17.69 38.38 -43.37
CA GLU A 505 16.67 39.37 -43.06
C GLU A 505 17.26 40.44 -42.13
N GLY A 506 17.44 41.64 -42.69
CA GLY A 506 16.95 42.87 -42.10
C GLY A 506 17.66 43.39 -40.85
N GLU A 507 18.62 44.28 -41.09
CA GLU A 507 19.07 45.30 -40.13
C GLU A 507 17.88 46.04 -39.49
N GLU A 508 17.73 45.94 -38.18
CA GLU A 508 16.89 46.85 -37.39
C GLU A 508 17.54 48.24 -37.35
N PRO A 509 16.82 49.32 -37.68
CA PRO A 509 17.36 50.67 -37.61
C PRO A 509 17.54 51.14 -36.15
N PRO A 510 18.53 52.00 -35.89
CA PRO A 510 18.75 52.56 -34.56
C PRO A 510 17.60 53.50 -34.17
N LEU A 511 17.06 53.29 -32.97
CA LEU A 511 16.17 54.24 -32.30
C LEU A 511 16.95 55.49 -31.94
N GLU A 512 16.90 56.49 -32.81
CA GLU A 512 17.22 57.87 -32.48
C GLU A 512 16.07 58.51 -31.69
N GLY A 513 16.43 59.14 -30.57
CA GLY A 513 15.83 60.41 -30.17
C GLY A 513 14.71 60.37 -29.13
N GLU A 514 15.09 60.46 -27.85
CA GLU A 514 14.36 61.33 -26.90
C GLU A 514 15.39 62.10 -26.04
N GLU A 515 15.90 63.19 -26.63
CA GLU A 515 16.37 64.34 -25.86
C GLU A 515 15.26 65.39 -25.82
N GLY A 516 14.80 65.72 -24.62
CA GLY A 516 14.52 67.10 -24.23
C GLY A 516 13.06 67.55 -24.11
N LEU A 517 12.85 68.42 -23.10
CA LEU A 517 11.67 69.22 -22.69
C LEU A 517 10.91 68.58 -21.52
N GLU A 518 10.86 69.11 -20.28
CA GLU A 518 11.23 70.39 -19.66
C GLU A 518 11.59 70.17 -18.18
#